data_AF-T2IY92-F1
#
_entry.id   AF-T2IY92-F1
#
_cell.length_a   1.000
_cell.length_b   1.000
_cell.length_c   1.000
_cell.angle_alpha   90.00
_cell.angle_beta   90.00
_cell.angle_gamma   90.00
#
_symmetry.space_group_name_H-M   'P 1'
#
loop_
_entity.id
_entity.type
_entity.pdbx_description
1 polymer ?
#
loop_
_entity_poly.entity_id
_entity_poly.type
_entity_poly.pdbx_seq_one_letter_code
_entity_poly.pdbx_strand_id
1 'polypeptide(L)' 'MPYTTEEGGRLNNFAAEPKVYEAEPPSASQKRNYIIFGAAAVLLLAGVLTVAVYASSNVGVS' A
#
# COMPACT_ATOMS: atom_id res chain seq x y z
N MET A 1 29.56 5.07 10.35
CA MET A 1 28.45 4.13 10.60
C MET A 1 28.29 4.09 12.12
N PRO A 2 27.09 4.20 12.72
CA PRO A 2 26.97 4.25 14.17
C PRO A 2 27.39 2.89 14.75
N TYR A 3 28.59 2.82 15.32
CA TYR A 3 29.10 1.64 16.01
C TYR A 3 28.61 1.70 17.45
N THR A 4 28.09 0.59 17.98
CA THR A 4 27.84 0.47 19.42
C THR A 4 29.12 0.00 20.10
N THR A 5 29.41 0.51 21.29
CA THR A 5 30.45 -0.09 22.15
C THR A 5 29.78 -1.20 22.95
N GLU A 6 30.31 -2.42 22.88
CA GLU A 6 29.90 -3.48 23.81
C GLU A 6 30.27 -3.08 25.24
N GLU A 7 29.60 -3.65 26.24
CA GLU A 7 29.81 -3.34 27.67
C GLU A 7 31.27 -3.57 28.13
N GLY A 8 32.03 -4.38 27.36
CA GLY A 8 33.48 -4.60 27.52
C GLY A 8 34.40 -3.71 26.68
N GLY A 9 33.91 -2.64 26.06
CA GLY A 9 34.73 -1.65 25.33
C GLY A 9 35.21 -2.07 23.93
N ARG A 10 34.76 -3.22 23.41
CA ARG A 10 35.06 -3.66 22.04
C ARG A 10 34.11 -2.99 21.03
N LEU A 11 34.67 -2.63 19.87
CA LEU A 11 33.91 -2.11 18.75
C LEU A 11 32.96 -3.21 18.24
N ASN A 12 31.66 -2.93 18.29
CA ASN A 12 30.66 -3.82 17.73
C ASN A 12 30.48 -3.51 16.23
N ASN A 13 30.64 -4.52 15.38
CA ASN A 13 30.40 -4.41 13.93
C ASN A 13 29.02 -4.96 13.51
N PHE A 14 28.12 -5.23 14.46
CA PHE A 14 26.71 -5.48 14.20
C PHE A 14 26.00 -4.17 13.86
N ALA A 15 25.05 -4.23 12.94
CA ALA A 15 24.21 -3.09 12.59
C ALA A 15 23.38 -2.66 13.82
N ALA A 16 23.33 -1.35 14.08
CA ALA A 16 22.44 -0.81 15.11
C ALA A 16 20.99 -1.20 14.79
N GLU A 17 20.28 -1.74 15.78
CA GLU A 17 18.89 -2.12 15.59
C GLU A 17 18.07 -0.87 15.20
N PRO A 18 17.32 -0.91 14.09
CA PRO A 18 16.52 0.22 13.69
C PRO A 18 15.49 0.52 14.77
N LYS A 19 15.28 1.81 15.05
CA LYS A 19 14.19 2.23 15.93
C LYS A 19 12.87 1.73 15.35
N VAL A 20 12.28 0.75 16.03
CA VAL A 20 10.94 0.25 15.70
C VAL A 20 9.94 1.34 16.08
N TYR A 21 9.08 1.72 15.14
CA TYR A 21 7.97 2.65 15.38
C TYR A 21 6.65 1.89 15.29
N GLU A 22 5.71 2.26 16.16
CA GLU A 22 4.37 1.70 16.11
C GLU A 22 3.57 2.30 14.94
N ALA A 23 2.69 1.49 14.36
CA ALA A 23 1.76 1.98 13.35
C ALA A 23 0.66 2.82 14.02
N GLU A 24 0.50 4.06 13.57
CA GLU A 24 -0.61 4.90 14.02
C GLU A 24 -1.93 4.48 13.38
N PRO A 25 -3.05 4.49 14.12
CA PRO A 25 -4.35 4.24 13.54
C PRO A 25 -4.70 5.35 12.52
N PRO A 26 -5.46 5.05 11.46
CA PRO A 26 -5.82 6.04 10.47
C PRO A 26 -6.66 7.17 11.08
N SER A 27 -6.29 8.40 10.75
CA SER A 27 -7.07 9.61 11.05
C SER A 27 -8.44 9.60 10.37
N ALA A 28 -9.35 10.48 10.83
CA ALA A 28 -10.68 10.62 10.22
C ALA A 28 -10.62 10.96 8.73
N SER A 29 -9.65 11.79 8.31
CA SER A 29 -9.44 12.13 6.90
C SER A 29 -8.98 10.93 6.08
N GLN A 30 -8.04 10.13 6.61
CA GLN A 30 -7.57 8.90 5.94
C GLN A 30 -8.71 7.88 5.78
N LYS A 31 -9.54 7.67 6.81
CA LYS A 31 -10.70 6.78 6.73
C LYS A 31 -11.67 7.20 5.62
N ARG A 32 -11.99 8.49 5.53
CA ARG A 32 -12.84 9.03 4.45
C ARG A 32 -12.21 8.82 3.08
N ASN A 33 -10.91 9.10 2.95
CA ASN A 33 -10.21 8.93 1.67
C ASN A 33 -10.15 7.46 1.24
N TYR A 34 -10.03 6.51 2.16
CA TYR A 34 -10.10 5.08 1.84
C TYR A 34 -11.45 4.68 1.26
N ILE A 35 -12.55 5.22 1.79
CA ILE A 35 -13.89 4.98 1.24
C ILE A 35 -13.98 5.56 -0.17
N ILE A 36 -13.49 6.79 -0.38
CA ILE A 36 -13.49 7.45 -1.69
C ILE A 36 -12.67 6.64 -2.70
N PHE A 37 -11.46 6.21 -2.34
CA PHE A 37 -10.61 5.42 -3.22
C PHE A 37 -11.18 4.03 -3.49
N GLY A 38 -11.79 3.39 -2.49
CA GLY A 38 -12.50 2.14 -2.67
C GLY A 38 -13.64 2.28 -3.67
N ALA A 39 -14.48 3.31 -3.52
CA ALA A 39 -15.57 3.58 -4.45
C ALA A 39 -15.05 3.89 -5.87
N ALA A 40 -14.00 4.72 -5.99
CA ALA A 40 -13.39 5.05 -7.27
C ALA A 40 -12.82 3.80 -7.97
N ALA A 41 -12.16 2.91 -7.22
CA ALA A 41 -11.64 1.66 -7.74
C ALA A 41 -12.75 0.73 -8.24
N VAL A 42 -13.84 0.58 -7.47
CA VAL A 42 -14.99 -0.23 -7.89
C VAL A 42 -15.63 0.34 -9.16
N LEU A 43 -15.84 1.66 -9.22
CA LEU A 43 -16.40 2.33 -10.39
C LEU A 43 -15.52 2.14 -11.63
N LEU A 44 -14.20 2.28 -11.47
CA LEU A 44 -13.24 2.06 -12.55
C LEU A 44 -13.32 0.62 -13.07
N LEU A 45 -13.27 -0.37 -12.18
CA LEU A 45 -13.34 -1.78 -12.56
C LEU A 45 -14.66 -2.12 -13.23
N ALA A 46 -15.79 -1.65 -12.68
CA ALA A 46 -17.11 -1.84 -13.28
C ALA A 46 -17.18 -1.22 -14.69
N GLY A 47 -16.64 -0.01 -14.85
CA GLY A 47 -16.59 0.66 -16.15
C GLY A 47 -15.75 -0.12 -17.17
N VAL A 48 -14.55 -0.55 -16.79
CA VAL A 48 -13.67 -1.34 -17.68
C VAL A 48 -14.34 -2.66 -18.07
N LEU A 49 -14.92 -3.39 -17.12
CA LEU A 49 -15.62 -4.65 -17.38
C LEU A 49 -16.83 -4.43 -18.29
N THR A 50 -17.59 -3.36 -18.07
CA THR A 50 -18.74 -3.01 -18.91
C THR A 50 -18.32 -2.79 -20.36
N VAL A 51 -17.25 -2.01 -20.58
CA VAL A 51 -16.69 -1.77 -21.92
C VAL A 51 -16.22 -3.08 -22.55
N ALA A 52 -15.50 -3.91 -21.80
CA ALA A 52 -14.99 -5.19 -22.29
C ALA A 52 -16.12 -6.14 -22.70
N VAL A 53 -17.16 -6.28 -21.87
CA VAL A 53 -18.34 -7.10 -22.18
C VAL A 53 -19.09 -6.56 -23.39
N TYR A 54 -19.36 -5.25 -23.43
CA TYR A 54 -20.06 -4.63 -24.54
C TYR A 54 -19.33 -4.82 -25.87
N ALA A 55 -18.02 -4.56 -25.90
CA ALA A 55 -17.21 -4.76 -27.09
C ALA A 55 -17.18 -6.23 -27.53
N SER A 56 -17.06 -7.17 -26.59
CA SER A 56 -16.98 -8.61 -26.90
C SER A 56 -18.30 -9.16 -27.43
N SER A 57 -19.44 -8.72 -26.88
CA SER A 57 -20.76 -9.16 -27.32
C SER A 57 -21.12 -8.68 -28.73
N ASN A 58 -20.60 -7.52 -29.15
CA ASN A 58 -20.94 -6.92 -30.44
C ASN A 58 -20.04 -7.40 -31.60
N VAL A 59 -18.93 -8.09 -31.33
CA VAL A 59 -18.01 -8.62 -32.35
C VAL A 59 -18.49 -9.96 -32.94
N GLY A 60 -19.45 -10.64 -32.30
CA GLY A 60 -20.00 -11.93 -32.75
C GLY A 60 -21.29 -11.85 -33.59
N VAL A 61 -21.76 -10.65 -33.95
CA VAL A 61 -22.93 -10.45 -34.80
C VAL A 61 -22.48 -9.86 -36.13
N SER A 62 -21.94 -10.71 -37.00
CA SER A 62 -21.68 -10.45 -38.43
C SER A 62 -21.78 -11.76 -39.18
#